data_AF-A0A318Y874-F1
#
_entry.id   AF-A0A318Y874-F1
#
_cell.length_a   1.000
_cell.length_b   1.000
_cell.length_c   1.000
_cell.angle_alpha   90.00
_cell.angle_beta   90.00
_cell.angle_gamma   90.00
#
_symmetry.space_group_name_H-M   'P 1'
#
loop_
_entity.id
_entity.type
_entity.pdbx_description
1 polymer ?
#
loop_
_entity_poly.entity_id
_entity_poly.type
_entity_poly.pdbx_seq_one_letter_code
_entity_poly.pdbx_strand_id
1 'polypeptide(L)'
;MKPILIVFTFGLLINQAQACGIPGAFCSRWGAKACECNGGHLLECQVTVAPTVDGQGGETEAFWTKIRNCPVPAGGGLQCVDGACTS
;
A
#
# COMPACT_ATOMS: atom_id res chain seq x y z
N MET A 1 0.85 32.63 44.52
CA MET A 1 0.10 31.83 43.53
C MET A 1 1.07 31.41 42.44
N LYS A 2 1.26 30.11 42.21
CA LYS A 2 2.30 29.55 41.32
C LYS A 2 1.57 28.96 40.10
N PRO A 3 1.85 29.36 38.85
CA PRO A 3 1.19 28.75 37.71
C PRO A 3 1.85 27.40 37.40
N ILE A 4 1.10 26.32 37.57
CA ILE A 4 1.49 24.99 37.09
C ILE A 4 1.09 24.96 35.62
N LEU A 5 2.08 25.11 34.73
CA LEU A 5 1.92 24.85 33.30
C LEU A 5 1.80 23.33 33.11
N ILE A 6 0.56 22.86 32.95
CA ILE A 6 0.27 21.49 32.56
C ILE A 6 0.45 21.41 31.03
N VAL A 7 1.61 20.95 30.59
CA VAL A 7 1.85 20.54 29.20
C VAL A 7 1.53 19.05 29.12
N PHE A 8 0.32 18.69 28.69
CA PHE A 8 0.04 17.32 28.26
C PHE A 8 0.06 17.25 26.74
N THR A 9 1.19 16.72 26.27
CA THR A 9 1.44 16.07 24.99
C THR A 9 0.19 15.77 24.17
N PHE A 10 0.00 16.55 23.10
CA PHE A 10 -0.75 16.10 21.93
C PHE A 10 -0.08 14.81 21.46
N GLY A 11 -0.75 13.68 21.68
CA GLY A 11 -0.42 12.42 21.03
C GLY A 11 -0.56 12.62 19.54
N LEU A 12 0.54 12.96 18.89
CA LEU A 12 0.75 12.77 17.47
C LEU A 12 0.59 11.26 17.22
N LEU A 13 -0.66 10.84 17.01
CA LEU A 13 -0.99 9.66 16.24
C LEU A 13 -0.50 9.97 14.82
N ILE A 14 0.81 9.86 14.63
CA ILE A 14 1.42 9.71 13.33
C ILE A 14 0.82 8.39 12.83
N ASN A 15 -0.32 8.49 12.14
CA ASN A 15 -0.74 7.45 11.22
C ASN A 15 0.43 7.34 10.26
N GLN A 16 1.33 6.41 10.56
CA GLN A 16 2.32 5.95 9.63
C GLN A 16 1.49 5.29 8.53
N ALA A 17 1.03 6.09 7.58
CA ALA A 17 0.52 5.67 6.29
C ALA A 17 1.71 5.05 5.56
N GLN A 18 2.19 3.93 6.06
CA GLN A 18 3.10 3.08 5.34
C GLN A 18 2.30 2.51 4.18
N ALA A 19 2.47 3.14 3.02
CA ALA A 19 2.76 2.52 1.73
C ALA A 19 1.99 1.24 1.34
N CYS A 20 0.80 1.00 1.88
CA CYS A 20 -0.04 -0.09 1.43
C CYS A 20 -0.67 0.28 0.09
N GLY A 21 -0.71 -0.68 -0.83
CA GLY A 21 -1.37 -0.51 -2.12
C GLY A 21 -2.85 -0.86 -2.01
N ILE A 22 -3.64 -0.18 -2.84
CA ILE A 22 -5.04 -0.54 -3.07
C ILE A 22 -5.10 -1.18 -4.45
N PRO A 23 -5.57 -2.44 -4.58
CA PRO A 23 -5.68 -3.10 -5.87
C PRO A 23 -6.51 -2.27 -6.85
N GLY A 24 -6.02 -2.12 -8.08
CA GLY A 24 -6.65 -1.30 -9.11
C GLY A 24 -6.44 0.21 -8.95
N ALA A 25 -5.79 0.69 -7.88
CA ALA A 25 -5.40 2.08 -7.79
C ALA A 25 -4.12 2.35 -8.60
N PHE A 26 -4.00 3.58 -9.11
CA PHE A 26 -2.82 4.04 -9.83
C PHE A 26 -1.54 3.92 -9.00
N CYS A 27 -0.45 3.57 -9.67
CA CYS A 27 0.87 3.51 -9.08
C CYS A 27 1.90 4.11 -10.04
N SER A 28 2.91 4.79 -9.49
CA SER A 28 3.86 5.60 -10.26
C SER A 28 5.20 4.91 -10.52
N ARG A 29 5.48 3.77 -9.85
CA ARG A 29 6.75 3.05 -9.95
C ARG A 29 6.51 1.62 -10.40
N TRP A 30 6.70 1.36 -11.69
CA TRP A 30 6.54 0.03 -12.27
C TRP A 30 7.43 -1.01 -11.57
N GLY A 31 6.88 -2.19 -11.33
CA GLY A 31 7.55 -3.27 -10.59
C GLY A 31 7.71 -3.01 -9.10
N ALA A 32 7.30 -1.85 -8.57
CA ALA A 32 7.26 -1.63 -7.13
C ALA A 32 6.32 -2.65 -6.49
N LYS A 33 6.67 -3.05 -5.27
CA LYS A 33 5.87 -3.97 -4.46
C LYS A 33 5.29 -3.24 -3.27
N ALA A 34 4.06 -3.60 -2.92
CA ALA A 34 3.36 -3.06 -1.76
C ALA A 34 2.47 -4.14 -1.14
N CYS A 35 2.16 -3.97 0.14
CA CYS A 35 1.16 -4.82 0.80
C CYS A 35 -0.24 -4.28 0.54
N GLU A 36 -1.22 -5.14 0.29
CA GLU A 36 -2.61 -4.69 0.20
C GLU A 36 -3.09 -4.14 1.53
N CYS A 37 -3.67 -2.94 1.49
CA CYS A 37 -4.33 -2.36 2.65
C CYS A 37 -5.43 -3.31 3.16
N ASN A 38 -5.27 -3.81 4.40
CA ASN A 38 -6.21 -4.72 5.08
C ASN A 38 -6.52 -6.04 4.35
N GLY A 39 -5.73 -6.42 3.34
CA GLY A 39 -6.03 -7.58 2.49
C GLY A 39 -5.16 -8.81 2.72
N GLY A 40 -3.93 -8.65 3.21
CA GLY A 40 -2.98 -9.77 3.34
C GLY A 40 -2.44 -10.27 1.99
N HIS A 41 -2.56 -9.49 0.92
CA HIS A 41 -2.02 -9.82 -0.40
C HIS A 41 -0.77 -9.00 -0.70
N LEU A 42 0.10 -9.58 -1.52
CA LEU A 42 1.21 -8.86 -2.13
C LEU A 42 0.75 -8.25 -3.45
N LEU A 43 1.02 -6.96 -3.61
CA LEU A 43 0.72 -6.19 -4.79
C LEU A 43 2.00 -5.86 -5.55
N GLU A 44 1.89 -5.78 -6.88
CA GLU A 44 2.91 -5.27 -7.76
C GLU A 44 2.33 -4.18 -8.66
N CYS A 45 3.08 -3.11 -8.86
CA CYS A 45 2.69 -2.03 -9.76
C CYS A 45 2.94 -2.48 -11.20
N GLN A 46 1.88 -2.87 -11.90
CA GLN A 46 1.98 -3.41 -13.24
C GLN A 46 1.41 -2.43 -14.26
N VAL A 47 2.08 -2.38 -15.41
CA VAL A 47 1.62 -1.61 -16.56
C VAL A 47 0.42 -2.31 -17.19
N THR A 48 -0.66 -1.56 -17.36
CA THR A 48 -1.79 -1.96 -18.18
C THR A 48 -1.85 -1.01 -19.37
N VAL A 49 -1.76 -1.58 -20.58
CA VAL A 49 -2.00 -0.79 -21.79
C VAL A 49 -3.50 -0.57 -21.88
N ALA A 50 -3.96 0.65 -21.58
CA ALA A 50 -5.33 1.02 -21.85
C ALA A 50 -5.51 1.02 -23.38
N PRO A 51 -6.42 0.22 -23.96
CA PRO A 51 -6.70 0.33 -25.39
C PRO A 51 -7.32 1.70 -25.64
N THR A 52 -6.63 2.58 -26.36
CA THR A 52 -7.22 3.83 -26.82
C THR A 52 -8.32 3.51 -27.82
N VAL A 53 -9.49 4.15 -27.60
CA VAL A 53 -10.68 4.01 -28.45
C VAL A 53 -10.41 4.46 -29.91
N ASP A 54 -9.29 5.16 -30.15
CA ASP A 54 -8.96 5.82 -31.42
C ASP A 54 -7.65 5.34 -32.10
N GLY A 55 -7.08 4.19 -31.70
CA GLY A 55 -6.05 3.49 -32.50
C GLY A 55 -4.66 4.14 -32.59
N GLN A 56 -4.34 5.15 -31.79
CA GLN A 56 -3.04 5.86 -31.82
C GLN A 56 -1.99 5.38 -30.79
N GLY A 57 -2.21 4.21 -30.17
CA GLY A 57 -1.36 3.74 -29.07
C GLY A 57 -1.87 4.32 -27.75
N GLY A 58 -2.06 3.44 -26.77
CA GLY A 58 -2.61 3.82 -25.47
C GLY A 58 -1.60 4.54 -24.60
N GLU A 59 -2.07 5.46 -23.76
CA GLU A 59 -1.28 5.91 -22.62
C GLU A 59 -0.99 4.71 -21.72
N THR A 60 0.27 4.56 -21.34
CA THR A 60 0.72 3.44 -20.51
C THR A 60 0.47 3.80 -19.06
N GLU A 61 -0.64 3.33 -18.51
CA GLU A 61 -0.99 3.50 -17.11
C GLU A 61 -0.50 2.31 -16.28
N ALA A 62 -0.23 2.52 -15.00
CA ALA A 62 0.13 1.43 -14.10
C ALA A 62 -0.75 1.40 -12.86
N PHE A 63 -1.12 0.20 -12.48
CA PHE A 63 -2.04 -0.08 -11.40
C PHE A 63 -1.45 -1.11 -10.45
N TRP A 64 -1.83 -1.03 -9.19
CA TRP A 64 -1.52 -2.07 -8.22
C TRP A 64 -2.31 -3.35 -8.54
N THR A 65 -1.61 -4.40 -8.90
CA THR A 65 -2.19 -5.71 -9.22
C THR A 65 -1.87 -6.71 -8.13
N LYS A 66 -2.86 -7.51 -7.71
CA LYS A 66 -2.64 -8.64 -6.80
C LYS A 66 -1.81 -9.71 -7.50
N ILE A 67 -0.62 -9.98 -6.98
CA ILE A 67 0.26 -11.02 -7.54
C ILE A 67 0.25 -12.32 -6.74
N ARG A 68 0.00 -12.26 -5.42
CA ARG A 68 -0.21 -13.46 -4.60
C ARG A 68 -0.89 -13.15 -3.26
N ASN A 69 -1.50 -14.18 -2.69
CA ASN A 69 -1.93 -14.18 -1.29
C ASN A 69 -0.69 -14.41 -0.40
N CYS A 70 -0.53 -13.63 0.67
CA CYS A 70 0.49 -13.95 1.66
C CYS A 70 -0.03 -15.02 2.63
N PRO A 71 0.85 -15.91 3.14
CA PRO A 71 0.48 -16.89 4.15
C PRO A 71 0.01 -16.23 5.46
N VAL A 72 -0.93 -16.89 6.13
CA VAL A 72 -1.45 -16.48 7.44
C VAL A 72 -0.53 -17.00 8.55
N PRO A 73 0.10 -16.12 9.37
CA PRO A 73 0.94 -16.56 10.47
C PRO A 73 0.15 -17.32 11.54
N ALA A 74 0.69 -18.45 12.01
CA ALA A 74 0.02 -19.31 13.00
C ALA A 74 -0.23 -18.64 14.36
N GLY A 75 0.58 -17.64 14.73
CA GLY A 75 0.46 -16.88 15.99
C GLY A 75 -0.48 -15.67 15.92
N GLY A 76 -1.15 -15.44 14.78
CA GLY A 76 -1.70 -14.14 14.46
C GLY A 76 -0.60 -13.12 14.14
N GLY A 77 -0.89 -12.15 13.27
CA GLY A 77 0.10 -11.17 12.84
C GLY A 77 -0.15 -10.65 11.43
N LEU A 78 0.71 -9.74 10.98
CA LEU A 78 0.65 -9.21 9.63
C LEU A 78 1.15 -10.24 8.62
N GLN A 79 0.35 -10.51 7.59
CA GLN A 79 0.70 -11.42 6.49
C GLN A 79 1.72 -10.79 5.52
N CYS A 80 1.74 -9.45 5.45
CA CYS A 80 2.60 -8.69 4.56
C CYS A 80 3.15 -7.45 5.29
N VAL A 81 4.45 -7.19 5.12
CA VAL A 81 5.16 -6.02 5.65
C VAL A 81 6.09 -5.50 4.55
N ASP A 82 6.10 -4.18 4.32
CA ASP A 82 7.01 -3.50 3.37
C ASP A 82 7.08 -4.10 1.95
N GLY A 83 5.95 -4.58 1.42
CA GLY A 83 5.90 -5.19 0.09
C GLY A 83 6.53 -6.59 0.03
N ALA A 84 6.59 -7.30 1.15
CA ALA A 84 7.00 -8.69 1.24
C ALA A 84 6.04 -9.48 2.14
N CYS A 85 5.83 -10.76 1.82
CA CYS A 85 5.11 -11.65 2.74
C CYS A 85 6.03 -12.07 3.89
N THR A 86 5.45 -12.30 5.06
CA THR A 86 6.17 -12.56 6.31
C THR A 86 6.37 -14.06 6.63
N SER A 87 5.89 -14.96 5.77
CA SER A 87 6.07 -16.42 5.89
C SER A 87 6.24 -17.08 4.52
#